data_AF-A0A9D7TYU2-F1
#
_entry.id   AF-A0A9D7TYU2-F1
#
_cell.length_a   1.000
_cell.length_b   1.000
_cell.length_c   1.000
_cell.angle_alpha   90.00
_cell.angle_beta   90.00
_cell.angle_gamma   90.00
#
_symmetry.space_group_name_H-M   'P 1'
#
loop_
_entity.id
_entity.type
_entity.pdbx_description
1 polymer ?
#
loop_
_entity_poly.entity_id
_entity_poly.type
_entity_poly.pdbx_seq_one_letter_code
_entity_poly.pdbx_strand_id
1 'polypeptide(L)'
;MNLFHPFNFGKEVEIKYGYLIIVEYNGFLIISKRGTTEFIELLQNNIIEIDYNTLSKFKLNPSTQYKKLGVNNLDTSRGTLRRATYEAEDIKGALSTISTGNKIVSSLKIKNSSGLTSIAIGTSRVNDFGYKLDIKEFCIWSDKICSQIKAFSPSITYLDNFCRTFKLF
;
A
#
# COMPACT_ATOMS: atom_id res chain seq x y z
N MET A 1 2.03 -51.59 -10.24
CA MET A 1 3.38 -50.99 -10.40
C MET A 1 3.34 -49.62 -9.75
N ASN A 2 3.61 -49.54 -8.45
CA ASN A 2 3.64 -48.29 -7.68
C ASN A 2 5.08 -47.84 -7.54
N LEU A 3 5.51 -46.89 -8.37
CA LEU A 3 6.80 -46.21 -8.23
C LEU A 3 6.59 -44.93 -7.43
N PHE A 4 6.37 -45.06 -6.12
CA PHE A 4 6.63 -43.98 -5.17
C PHE A 4 7.91 -44.33 -4.42
N HIS A 5 9.02 -43.73 -4.86
CA HIS A 5 10.22 -43.70 -4.01
C HIS A 5 9.96 -42.69 -2.88
N PRO A 6 10.15 -43.07 -1.61
CA PRO A 6 10.10 -42.10 -0.53
C PRO A 6 11.21 -41.07 -0.72
N PHE A 7 10.85 -39.78 -0.74
CA PHE A 7 11.81 -38.69 -0.65
C PHE A 7 12.54 -38.82 0.68
N ASN A 8 13.84 -39.15 0.62
CA ASN A 8 14.69 -39.21 1.79
C ASN A 8 15.11 -37.76 2.13
N PHE A 9 14.48 -37.15 3.13
CA PHE A 9 14.92 -35.85 3.63
C PHE A 9 16.33 -36.01 4.21
N GLY A 10 17.30 -35.27 3.67
CA GLY A 10 18.64 -35.20 4.22
C GLY A 10 18.67 -34.41 5.53
N LYS A 11 19.88 -34.15 6.06
CA LYS A 11 20.07 -33.23 7.20
C LYS A 11 20.08 -31.76 6.74
N GLU A 12 19.25 -31.39 5.77
CA GLU A 12 19.20 -30.00 5.31
C GLU A 12 18.52 -29.11 6.35
N VAL A 13 19.09 -27.93 6.60
CA VAL A 13 18.52 -26.90 7.49
C VAL A 13 18.24 -25.65 6.67
N GLU A 14 17.01 -25.13 6.74
CA GLU A 14 16.64 -23.87 6.10
C GLU A 14 17.12 -22.67 6.95
N ILE A 15 17.92 -21.78 6.36
CA ILE A 15 18.35 -20.52 6.98
C ILE A 15 17.61 -19.36 6.32
N LYS A 16 16.80 -18.63 7.12
CA LYS A 16 16.08 -17.43 6.67
C LYS A 16 16.81 -16.18 7.15
N TYR A 17 17.16 -15.31 6.21
CA TYR A 17 17.72 -14.00 6.51
C TYR A 17 16.61 -12.94 6.58
N GLY A 18 16.75 -12.02 7.54
CA GLY A 18 15.90 -10.85 7.70
C GLY A 18 16.72 -9.56 7.69
N TYR A 19 16.05 -8.44 7.45
CA TYR A 19 16.65 -7.12 7.60
C TYR A 19 15.60 -6.10 8.05
N LEU A 20 16.12 -5.02 8.62
CA LEU A 20 15.36 -3.83 9.00
C LEU A 20 16.24 -2.61 8.71
N ILE A 21 15.73 -1.71 7.88
CA ILE A 21 16.32 -0.42 7.56
C ILE A 21 15.34 0.64 8.01
N ILE A 22 15.81 1.55 8.85
CA ILE A 22 15.05 2.69 9.35
C ILE A 22 15.81 3.93 8.91
N VAL A 23 15.12 4.84 8.23
CA VAL A 23 15.66 6.14 7.82
C VAL A 23 14.74 7.21 8.37
N GLU A 24 15.28 8.06 9.23
CA GLU A 24 14.61 9.30 9.61
C GLU A 24 15.05 10.41 8.66
N TYR A 25 14.10 11.02 7.96
CA TYR A 25 14.39 12.08 7.01
C TYR A 25 13.22 13.05 6.89
N ASN A 26 13.52 14.33 7.03
CA ASN A 26 12.57 15.42 6.79
C ASN A 26 11.26 15.29 7.60
N GLY A 27 11.34 14.76 8.83
CA GLY A 27 10.18 14.52 9.69
C GLY A 27 9.35 13.26 9.35
N PHE A 28 9.85 12.39 8.48
CA PHE A 28 9.27 11.07 8.22
C PHE A 28 10.19 9.97 8.72
N LEU A 29 9.56 8.87 9.15
CA LEU A 29 10.24 7.60 9.41
C LEU A 29 9.94 6.63 8.27
N ILE A 30 10.96 6.31 7.47
CA ILE A 30 10.86 5.36 6.37
C ILE A 30 11.40 4.01 6.84
N ILE A 31 10.60 2.97 6.66
CA ILE A 31 10.93 1.62 7.13
C ILE A 31 10.90 0.66 5.94
N SER A 32 12.05 0.05 5.65
CA SER A 32 12.16 -1.09 4.72
C SER A 32 12.59 -2.32 5.49
N LYS A 33 11.85 -3.42 5.35
CA LYS A 33 12.05 -4.58 6.21
C LYS A 33 11.69 -5.88 5.50
N ARG A 34 12.35 -6.97 5.91
CA ARG A 34 12.06 -8.34 5.46
C ARG A 34 12.24 -9.30 6.63
N GLY A 35 11.23 -10.14 6.88
CA GLY A 35 11.29 -11.16 7.94
C GLY A 35 11.23 -10.63 9.36
N THR A 36 10.76 -9.40 9.57
CA THR A 36 10.70 -8.70 10.88
C THR A 36 9.32 -8.01 11.01
N THR A 37 8.26 -8.77 11.26
CA THR A 37 6.89 -8.20 11.27
C THR A 37 6.57 -7.51 12.59
N GLU A 38 7.00 -8.13 13.66
CA GLU A 38 6.80 -7.79 15.07
C GLU A 38 7.41 -6.41 15.41
N PHE A 39 8.45 -6.00 14.69
CA PHE A 39 9.15 -4.73 14.96
C PHE A 39 8.27 -3.48 14.78
N ILE A 40 7.29 -3.52 13.87
CA ILE A 40 6.42 -2.35 13.64
C ILE A 40 5.56 -2.07 14.87
N GLU A 41 5.14 -3.09 15.61
CA GLU A 41 4.33 -2.95 16.82
C GLU A 41 5.07 -2.16 17.91
N LEU A 42 6.40 -2.30 17.99
CA LEU A 42 7.24 -1.53 18.91
C LEU A 42 7.30 -0.04 18.58
N LEU A 43 7.07 0.33 17.31
CA LEU A 43 7.11 1.71 16.85
C LEU A 43 5.76 2.41 16.89
N GLN A 44 4.65 1.68 16.91
CA GLN A 44 3.29 2.23 16.76
C GLN A 44 2.98 3.36 17.74
N ASN A 45 3.49 3.29 18.98
CA ASN A 45 3.24 4.30 20.00
C ASN A 45 4.11 5.57 19.87
N ASN A 46 5.14 5.53 19.02
CA ASN A 46 6.13 6.60 18.87
C ASN A 46 6.10 7.25 17.48
N ILE A 47 5.19 6.83 16.60
CA ILE A 47 5.06 7.34 15.25
C ILE A 47 3.64 7.82 14.99
N ILE A 48 3.54 8.87 14.19
CA ILE A 48 2.26 9.38 13.72
C ILE A 48 2.05 8.86 12.30
N GLU A 49 0.91 8.21 12.07
CA GLU A 49 0.54 7.77 10.73
C GLU A 49 0.25 8.99 9.84
N ILE A 50 0.64 8.89 8.57
CA ILE A 50 0.29 9.92 7.59
C ILE A 50 -1.23 9.90 7.38
N ASP A 51 -1.81 11.08 7.17
CA ASP A 51 -3.25 11.23 6.94
C ASP A 51 -3.73 10.44 5.69
N TYR A 52 -4.94 9.89 5.79
CA TYR A 52 -5.58 9.10 4.74
C TYR A 52 -5.68 9.84 3.41
N ASN A 53 -6.13 11.10 3.43
CA ASN A 53 -6.34 11.89 2.22
C ASN A 53 -5.01 12.20 1.53
N THR A 54 -3.95 12.40 2.32
CA THR A 54 -2.59 12.56 1.80
C THR A 54 -2.07 11.27 1.16
N LEU A 55 -2.05 10.15 1.90
CA LEU A 55 -1.55 8.85 1.41
C LEU A 55 -2.28 8.34 0.17
N SER A 56 -3.60 8.53 0.11
CA SER A 56 -4.42 8.05 -1.00
C SER A 56 -4.23 8.86 -2.28
N LYS A 57 -3.74 10.12 -2.18
CA LYS A 57 -3.75 11.07 -3.30
C LYS A 57 -2.42 11.69 -3.69
N PHE A 58 -1.36 11.62 -2.87
CA PHE A 58 -0.10 12.34 -3.12
C PHE A 58 0.59 12.00 -4.45
N LYS A 59 0.31 10.83 -5.05
CA LYS A 59 0.83 10.42 -6.36
C LYS A 59 -0.14 10.59 -7.52
N LEU A 60 -1.34 11.09 -7.26
CA LEU A 60 -2.36 11.25 -8.29
C LEU A 60 -2.11 12.51 -9.12
N ASN A 61 -2.33 12.37 -10.41
CA ASN A 61 -2.35 13.45 -11.38
C ASN A 61 -3.49 13.22 -12.39
N PRO A 62 -3.86 14.21 -13.24
CA PRO A 62 -4.99 14.07 -14.15
C PRO A 62 -4.91 12.88 -15.11
N SER A 63 -3.69 12.44 -15.47
CA SER A 63 -3.44 11.29 -16.35
C SER A 63 -3.32 9.95 -15.61
N THR A 64 -3.55 9.92 -14.29
CA THR A 64 -3.38 8.71 -13.50
C THR A 64 -4.48 7.68 -13.80
N GLN A 65 -4.05 6.48 -14.17
CA GLN A 65 -4.92 5.32 -14.37
C GLN A 65 -5.01 4.51 -13.09
N TYR A 66 -6.23 4.13 -12.70
CA TYR A 66 -6.47 3.27 -11.54
C TYR A 66 -6.49 1.82 -12.00
N LYS A 67 -5.43 1.06 -11.74
CA LYS A 67 -5.30 -0.34 -12.18
C LYS A 67 -5.96 -1.32 -11.21
N LYS A 68 -5.86 -1.05 -9.90
CA LYS A 68 -6.43 -1.89 -8.84
C LYS A 68 -6.92 -1.04 -7.68
N LEU A 69 -8.08 -1.37 -7.12
CA LEU A 69 -8.60 -0.78 -5.89
C LEU A 69 -9.02 -1.89 -4.94
N GLY A 70 -8.42 -1.92 -3.75
CA GLY A 70 -8.96 -2.68 -2.63
C GLY A 70 -9.88 -1.79 -1.81
N VAL A 71 -11.07 -2.27 -1.49
CA VAL A 71 -12.07 -1.52 -0.74
C VAL A 71 -12.64 -2.35 0.40
N ASN A 72 -12.90 -1.71 1.53
CA ASN A 72 -13.62 -2.29 2.65
C ASN A 72 -15.03 -1.70 2.71
N ASN A 73 -16.02 -2.54 2.94
CA ASN A 73 -17.39 -2.11 3.16
C ASN A 73 -17.55 -1.66 4.60
N LEU A 74 -18.22 -0.53 4.80
CA LEU A 74 -18.53 0.01 6.12
C LEU A 74 -19.77 -0.65 6.73
N ASP A 75 -20.61 -1.29 5.92
CA ASP A 75 -21.73 -2.08 6.43
C ASP A 75 -21.23 -3.40 7.05
N THR A 76 -21.50 -3.54 8.35
CA THR A 76 -21.12 -4.69 9.18
C THR A 76 -22.24 -5.70 9.38
N SER A 77 -23.37 -5.56 8.68
CA SER A 77 -24.49 -6.49 8.76
C SER A 77 -24.10 -7.91 8.32
N ARG A 78 -24.81 -8.91 8.87
CA ARG A 78 -24.57 -10.32 8.54
C ARG A 78 -24.96 -10.58 7.07
N GLY A 79 -24.06 -11.23 6.34
CA GLY A 79 -24.26 -11.54 4.90
C GLY A 79 -23.69 -10.47 3.95
N THR A 80 -23.27 -9.31 4.45
CA THR A 80 -22.68 -8.26 3.62
C THR A 80 -21.22 -8.56 3.26
N LEU A 81 -20.87 -8.27 2.01
CA LEU A 81 -19.49 -8.36 1.52
C LEU A 81 -18.61 -7.36 2.27
N ARG A 82 -17.64 -7.87 3.05
CA ARG A 82 -16.74 -7.05 3.88
C ARG A 82 -15.64 -6.34 3.10
N ARG A 83 -15.11 -6.99 2.08
CA ARG A 83 -13.98 -6.48 1.28
C ARG A 83 -14.14 -6.91 -0.16
N ALA A 84 -13.82 -6.01 -1.08
CA ALA A 84 -13.75 -6.29 -2.50
C ALA A 84 -12.42 -5.78 -3.07
N THR A 85 -12.03 -6.32 -4.22
CA THR A 85 -10.92 -5.80 -5.00
C THR A 85 -11.35 -5.70 -6.44
N TYR A 86 -11.20 -4.52 -7.02
CA TYR A 86 -11.48 -4.23 -8.42
C TYR A 86 -10.17 -4.11 -9.19
N GLU A 87 -10.11 -4.68 -10.39
CA GLU A 87 -8.94 -4.64 -11.26
C GLU A 87 -9.41 -4.47 -12.71
N ALA A 88 -8.82 -3.51 -13.42
CA ALA A 88 -9.17 -3.18 -14.79
C ALA A 88 -8.00 -2.44 -15.46
N GLU A 89 -8.09 -2.22 -16.79
CA GLU A 89 -7.15 -1.35 -17.47
C GLU A 89 -7.25 0.09 -16.95
N ASP A 90 -8.45 0.62 -16.74
CA ASP A 90 -8.68 1.80 -15.92
C ASP A 90 -10.02 1.70 -15.21
N ILE A 91 -9.98 1.56 -13.89
CA ILE A 91 -11.17 1.38 -13.05
C ILE A 91 -12.11 2.59 -13.16
N LYS A 92 -11.58 3.79 -13.41
CA LYS A 92 -12.40 5.00 -13.55
C LYS A 92 -13.45 4.87 -14.66
N GLY A 93 -13.15 4.13 -15.73
CA GLY A 93 -14.08 3.88 -16.84
C GLY A 93 -14.94 2.62 -16.66
N ALA A 94 -14.56 1.71 -15.77
CA ALA A 94 -15.20 0.39 -15.63
C ALA A 94 -16.12 0.27 -14.40
N LEU A 95 -15.83 1.00 -13.32
CA LEU A 95 -16.55 0.88 -12.05
C LEU A 95 -17.46 2.08 -11.81
N SER A 96 -18.77 1.80 -11.76
CA SER A 96 -19.78 2.77 -11.34
C SER A 96 -19.60 3.18 -9.88
N THR A 97 -19.63 4.49 -9.63
CA THR A 97 -19.48 5.11 -8.30
C THR A 97 -20.78 5.17 -7.50
N ILE A 98 -21.92 4.75 -8.07
CA ILE A 98 -23.24 4.82 -7.41
C ILE A 98 -23.26 4.00 -6.10
N SER A 99 -22.48 2.91 -6.03
CA SER A 99 -22.42 2.00 -4.88
C SER A 99 -21.10 2.09 -4.09
N THR A 100 -20.36 3.18 -4.23
CA THR A 100 -19.07 3.37 -3.53
C THR A 100 -19.18 4.18 -2.24
N GLY A 101 -20.32 4.83 -2.02
CA GLY A 101 -20.59 5.70 -0.85
C GLY A 101 -20.73 4.99 0.50
N ASN A 102 -20.59 3.66 0.57
CA ASN A 102 -20.45 2.89 1.80
C ASN A 102 -19.13 2.09 1.84
N LYS A 103 -18.18 2.42 0.96
CA LYS A 103 -16.91 1.72 0.83
C LYS A 103 -15.77 2.70 1.09
N ILE A 104 -14.75 2.23 1.79
CA ILE A 104 -13.49 2.94 1.97
C ILE A 104 -12.38 2.26 1.16
N VAL A 105 -11.59 3.05 0.44
CA VAL A 105 -10.42 2.53 -0.28
C VAL A 105 -9.35 2.19 0.74
N SER A 106 -8.93 0.92 0.78
CA SER A 106 -7.89 0.41 1.68
C SER A 106 -6.55 0.25 0.99
N SER A 107 -6.56 0.08 -0.34
CA SER A 107 -5.35 0.04 -1.16
C SER A 107 -5.63 0.47 -2.59
N LEU A 108 -4.60 0.97 -3.27
CA LEU A 108 -4.65 1.36 -4.66
C LEU A 108 -3.41 0.87 -5.40
N LYS A 109 -3.57 0.52 -6.67
CA LYS A 109 -2.49 0.35 -7.64
C LYS A 109 -2.76 1.31 -8.79
N ILE A 110 -1.86 2.25 -8.99
CA ILE A 110 -1.99 3.33 -9.97
C ILE A 110 -0.86 3.27 -10.98
N LYS A 111 -1.13 3.73 -12.20
CA LYS A 111 -0.12 3.95 -13.23
C LYS A 111 -0.16 5.42 -13.63
N ASN A 112 0.98 6.08 -13.59
CA ASN A 112 1.16 7.45 -14.09
C ASN A 112 2.52 7.55 -14.81
N SER A 113 2.96 8.76 -15.16
CA SER A 113 4.25 8.99 -15.83
C SER A 113 5.47 8.49 -15.04
N SER A 114 5.37 8.35 -13.71
CA SER A 114 6.43 7.82 -12.86
C SER A 114 6.47 6.30 -12.78
N GLY A 115 5.52 5.61 -13.43
CA GLY A 115 5.44 4.16 -13.46
C GLY A 115 4.24 3.61 -12.71
N LEU A 116 4.36 2.36 -12.29
CA LEU A 116 3.31 1.63 -11.57
C LEU A 116 3.63 1.66 -10.08
N THR A 117 2.66 2.08 -9.26
CA THR A 117 2.81 2.17 -7.80
C THR A 117 1.65 1.47 -7.12
N SER A 118 1.92 0.73 -6.04
CA SER A 118 0.89 0.29 -5.10
C SER A 118 1.01 1.02 -3.77
N ILE A 119 -0.11 1.42 -3.21
CA ILE A 119 -0.20 2.07 -1.90
C ILE A 119 -1.22 1.28 -1.06
N ALA A 120 -0.81 0.84 0.13
CA ALA A 120 -1.71 0.27 1.14
C ALA A 120 -1.87 1.30 2.26
N ILE A 121 -3.01 1.99 2.23
CA ILE A 121 -3.24 3.22 2.99
C ILE A 121 -3.21 2.93 4.50
N GLY A 122 -3.90 1.89 4.95
CA GLY A 122 -3.99 1.55 6.38
C GLY A 122 -2.69 1.04 7.01
N THR A 123 -1.60 0.92 6.24
CA THR A 123 -0.27 0.55 6.77
C THR A 123 0.81 1.53 6.31
N SER A 124 0.41 2.69 5.79
CA SER A 124 1.29 3.72 5.22
C SER A 124 2.35 3.17 4.23
N ARG A 125 2.04 2.06 3.53
CA ARG A 125 3.01 1.36 2.69
C ARG A 125 2.90 1.83 1.26
N VAL A 126 4.01 2.31 0.71
CA VAL A 126 4.16 2.69 -0.69
C VAL A 126 5.18 1.77 -1.35
N ASN A 127 4.87 1.25 -2.52
CA ASN A 127 5.76 0.41 -3.31
C ASN A 127 5.70 0.79 -4.78
N ASP A 128 6.80 1.33 -5.29
CA ASP A 128 6.99 1.58 -6.72
C ASP A 128 7.53 0.30 -7.37
N PHE A 129 6.90 -0.12 -8.46
CA PHE A 129 7.33 -1.30 -9.21
C PHE A 129 8.52 -0.93 -10.09
N GLY A 130 9.51 -1.82 -10.13
CA GLY A 130 10.75 -1.62 -10.86
C GLY A 130 11.77 -2.70 -10.50
N TYR A 131 13.04 -2.30 -10.40
CA TYR A 131 14.14 -3.15 -9.99
C TYR A 131 14.41 -3.05 -8.48
N LYS A 132 15.24 -3.95 -7.96
CA LYS A 132 15.68 -3.93 -6.56
C LYS A 132 16.66 -2.78 -6.36
N LEU A 133 16.41 -1.96 -5.35
CA LEU A 133 17.25 -0.82 -5.02
C LEU A 133 18.36 -1.23 -4.05
N ASP A 134 19.54 -0.64 -4.22
CA ASP A 134 20.54 -0.58 -3.16
C ASP A 134 20.16 0.47 -2.09
N ILE A 135 20.97 0.61 -1.04
CA ILE A 135 20.67 1.55 0.05
C ILE A 135 20.71 3.02 -0.37
N LYS A 136 21.59 3.39 -1.31
CA LYS A 136 21.71 4.76 -1.82
C LYS A 136 20.47 5.10 -2.65
N GLU A 137 20.09 4.21 -3.56
CA GLU A 137 18.88 4.33 -4.35
C GLU A 137 17.62 4.34 -3.49
N PHE A 138 17.59 3.53 -2.41
CA PHE A 138 16.52 3.56 -1.43
C PHE A 138 16.40 4.92 -0.72
N CYS A 139 17.52 5.54 -0.33
CA CYS A 139 17.50 6.88 0.27
C CYS A 139 17.01 7.95 -0.73
N ILE A 140 17.43 7.88 -1.99
CA ILE A 140 16.96 8.78 -3.05
C ILE A 140 15.45 8.60 -3.29
N TRP A 141 14.99 7.34 -3.34
CA TRP A 141 13.57 7.02 -3.44
C TRP A 141 12.80 7.57 -2.24
N SER A 142 13.34 7.42 -1.03
CA SER A 142 12.74 7.93 0.21
C SER A 142 12.58 9.45 0.18
N ASP A 143 13.61 10.18 -0.24
CA ASP A 143 13.56 11.63 -0.41
C ASP A 143 12.46 12.05 -1.39
N LYS A 144 12.38 11.38 -2.55
CA LYS A 144 11.33 11.63 -3.55
C LYS A 144 9.93 11.42 -2.96
N ILE A 145 9.69 10.32 -2.26
CA ILE A 145 8.39 10.04 -1.65
C ILE A 145 8.04 11.08 -0.58
N CYS A 146 8.98 11.41 0.31
CA CYS A 146 8.78 12.42 1.36
C CYS A 146 8.46 13.79 0.78
N SER A 147 9.19 14.19 -0.28
CA SER A 147 8.98 15.44 -0.99
C SER A 147 7.60 15.49 -1.66
N GLN A 148 7.16 14.40 -2.30
CA GLN A 148 5.82 14.32 -2.90
C GLN A 148 4.70 14.39 -1.84
N ILE A 149 4.88 13.75 -0.69
CA ILE A 149 3.93 13.81 0.42
C ILE A 149 3.85 15.24 0.98
N LYS A 150 4.98 15.93 1.18
CA LYS A 150 4.98 17.31 1.67
C LYS A 150 4.40 18.31 0.68
N ALA A 151 4.66 18.12 -0.60
CA ALA A 151 4.15 18.98 -1.67
C ALA A 151 2.66 18.73 -1.98
N PHE A 152 2.05 17.71 -1.38
CA PHE A 152 0.66 17.37 -1.66
C PHE A 152 -0.29 18.48 -1.20
N SER A 153 -1.07 18.99 -2.15
CA SER A 153 -2.23 19.84 -1.89
C SER A 153 -3.52 19.06 -2.18
N PRO A 154 -4.55 19.13 -1.32
CA PRO A 154 -5.83 18.47 -1.57
C PRO A 154 -6.44 18.83 -2.92
N SER A 155 -6.90 17.81 -3.64
CA SER A 155 -7.64 17.96 -4.89
C SER A 155 -8.76 16.93 -4.97
N ILE A 156 -9.76 17.23 -5.81
CA ILE A 156 -10.86 16.31 -6.13
C ILE A 156 -10.36 15.29 -7.15
N THR A 157 -10.58 14.03 -6.86
CA THR A 157 -10.13 12.86 -7.61
C THR A 157 -11.24 11.82 -7.70
N TYR A 158 -11.00 10.74 -8.44
CA TYR A 158 -11.94 9.61 -8.48
C TYR A 158 -12.20 8.99 -7.09
N LEU A 159 -11.21 9.03 -6.20
CA LEU A 159 -11.32 8.46 -4.86
C LEU A 159 -12.29 9.25 -3.96
N ASP A 160 -12.65 10.48 -4.33
CA ASP A 160 -13.60 11.30 -3.58
C ASP A 160 -15.04 10.76 -3.64
N ASN A 161 -15.32 9.80 -4.53
CA ASN A 161 -16.59 9.06 -4.57
C ASN A 161 -16.71 7.97 -3.48
N PHE A 162 -15.63 7.71 -2.73
CA PHE A 162 -15.58 6.73 -1.65
C PHE A 162 -15.63 7.41 -0.29
N CYS A 163 -16.05 6.68 0.73
CA CYS A 163 -15.93 7.13 2.12
C CYS A 163 -14.47 7.28 2.53
N ARG A 164 -14.25 8.10 3.55
CA ARG A 164 -12.94 8.28 4.19
C ARG A 164 -13.06 7.96 5.67
N THR A 165 -11.99 7.46 6.26
CA THR A 165 -11.93 7.31 7.71
C THR A 165 -11.81 8.68 8.34
N PHE A 166 -12.63 8.95 9.35
CA PHE A 166 -12.39 10.01 10.32
C PHE A 166 -11.92 9.33 11.60
N LYS A 167 -10.69 9.60 12.06
CA LYS A 167 -10.29 9.23 13.43
C LYS A 167 -10.87 10.30 14.35
N LEU A 168 -11.79 9.92 15.24
CA LEU A 168 -12.17 10.74 16.39
C LEU A 168 -11.01 10.68 17.38
N PHE A 169 -10.65 11.85 17.93
CA PHE A 169 -9.50 12.07 18.81
C PHE A 169 -9.50 11.15 20.04
#